data_AF-A0A6L4WSP7-F1
#
_entry.id   AF-A0A6L4WSP7-F1
#
_cell.length_a   1.000
_cell.length_b   1.000
_cell.length_c   1.000
_cell.angle_alpha   90.00
_cell.angle_beta   90.00
_cell.angle_gamma   90.00
#
_symmetry.space_group_name_H-M   'P 1'
#
loop_
_entity.id
_entity.type
_entity.pdbx_description
1 polymer ?
#
loop_
_entity_poly.entity_id
_entity_poly.type
_entity_poly.pdbx_seq_one_letter_code
_entity_poly.pdbx_strand_id
1 'polypeptide(L)'
;MQHVLSQLISKRAELKGEVKYLREKLFEMENVVDSLDVAIKVFDPEFNLDDIRDKRYKKRSHIFMHGEANRLCLDVLRRSSSPLTMKEIVQEVMKKKKLNYEDLDLTKNIEAIL
;
A
#
# COMPACT_ATOMS: atom_id res chain seq x y z
N MET A 1 36.82 4.17 13.64
CA MET A 1 36.60 4.62 12.24
C MET A 1 36.25 3.46 11.29
N GLN A 2 36.89 2.29 11.41
CA GLN A 2 36.65 1.10 10.56
C GLN A 2 35.21 0.54 10.64
N HIS A 3 34.55 0.65 11.81
CA HIS A 3 33.18 0.14 12.02
C HIS A 3 32.09 0.93 11.31
N VAL A 4 32.25 2.24 11.10
CA VAL A 4 31.24 3.06 10.40
C VAL A 4 31.27 2.77 8.91
N LEU A 5 32.47 2.66 8.33
CA LEU A 5 32.64 2.33 6.92
C LEU A 5 32.10 0.92 6.60
N SER A 6 32.36 -0.07 7.45
CA SER A 6 31.83 -1.43 7.24
C SER A 6 30.31 -1.49 7.31
N GLN A 7 29.68 -0.73 8.23
CA GLN A 7 28.22 -0.62 8.29
C GLN A 7 27.63 0.04 7.03
N LEU A 8 28.25 1.12 6.52
CA LEU A 8 27.81 1.78 5.30
C LEU A 8 27.93 0.86 4.07
N ILE A 9 29.04 0.11 3.96
CA ILE A 9 29.22 -0.87 2.89
C ILE A 9 28.16 -1.96 2.95
N SER A 10 27.88 -2.48 4.16
CA SER A 10 26.82 -3.47 4.38
C SER A 10 25.46 -2.94 3.95
N LYS A 11 25.08 -1.73 4.41
CA LYS A 11 23.80 -1.12 4.04
C LYS A 11 23.69 -0.86 2.54
N ARG A 12 24.78 -0.45 1.88
CA ARG A 12 24.81 -0.27 0.43
C ARG A 12 24.59 -1.59 -0.31
N ALA A 13 25.17 -2.69 0.16
CA ALA A 13 24.99 -4.01 -0.45
C ALA A 13 23.53 -4.49 -0.31
N GLU A 14 22.93 -4.32 0.87
CA GLU A 14 21.51 -4.60 1.12
C GLU A 14 20.61 -3.82 0.15
N LEU A 15 20.77 -2.50 0.07
CA LEU A 15 19.98 -1.64 -0.82
C LEU A 15 20.20 -2.00 -2.30
N LYS A 16 21.40 -2.40 -2.70
CA LYS A 16 21.66 -2.86 -4.06
C LYS A 16 20.94 -4.16 -4.38
N GLY A 17 20.85 -5.08 -3.43
CA GLY A 17 20.05 -6.30 -3.57
C GLY A 17 18.56 -5.99 -3.75
N GLU A 18 18.02 -5.10 -2.92
CA GLU A 18 16.62 -4.66 -3.00
C GLU A 18 16.30 -3.98 -4.34
N VAL A 19 17.16 -3.07 -4.80
CA VAL A 19 17.01 -2.41 -6.11
C VAL A 19 17.01 -3.44 -7.25
N LYS A 20 17.87 -4.46 -7.19
CA LYS A 20 17.92 -5.52 -8.20
C LYS A 20 16.61 -6.30 -8.23
N TYR A 21 16.14 -6.75 -7.06
CA TYR A 21 14.88 -7.48 -6.93
C TYR A 21 13.69 -6.68 -7.47
N LEU A 22 13.57 -5.40 -7.10
CA LEU A 22 12.48 -4.54 -7.57
C LEU A 22 12.51 -4.32 -9.09
N ARG A 23 13.70 -4.22 -9.70
CA ARG A 23 13.85 -4.12 -11.16
C ARG A 23 13.41 -5.39 -11.88
N GLU A 24 13.79 -6.55 -11.36
CA GLU A 24 13.34 -7.84 -11.90
C GLU A 24 11.82 -7.95 -11.81
N LYS A 25 11.25 -7.53 -10.68
CA LYS A 25 9.78 -7.52 -10.50
C LYS A 25 9.07 -6.55 -11.45
N LEU A 26 9.64 -5.36 -11.69
CA LEU A 26 9.12 -4.42 -12.67
C LEU A 26 9.08 -5.05 -14.06
N PHE A 27 10.19 -5.64 -14.50
CA PHE A 27 10.29 -6.30 -15.80
C PHE A 27 9.29 -7.46 -15.95
N GLU A 28 9.09 -8.27 -14.91
CA GLU A 28 8.06 -9.30 -14.92
C GLU A 28 6.66 -8.73 -15.11
N MET A 29 6.33 -7.62 -14.43
CA MET A 29 5.01 -6.98 -14.56
C MET A 29 4.82 -6.37 -15.95
N GLU A 30 5.83 -5.71 -16.50
CA GLU A 30 5.80 -5.15 -17.87
C GLU A 30 5.53 -6.25 -18.90
N ASN A 31 6.23 -7.38 -18.83
CA ASN A 31 5.97 -8.50 -19.74
C ASN A 31 4.54 -9.05 -19.65
N VAL A 32 3.96 -9.06 -18.44
CA VAL A 32 2.56 -9.48 -18.25
C VAL A 32 1.60 -8.47 -18.86
N VAL A 33 1.86 -7.16 -18.72
CA VAL A 33 1.06 -6.11 -19.37
C VAL A 33 1.13 -6.26 -20.88
N ASP A 34 2.32 -6.39 -21.47
CA ASP A 34 2.51 -6.59 -22.91
C ASP A 34 1.75 -7.83 -23.42
N SER A 35 1.78 -8.92 -22.64
CA SER A 35 1.05 -10.15 -22.98
C SER A 35 -0.47 -9.95 -22.96
N LEU A 36 -0.98 -9.14 -22.02
CA LEU A 36 -2.39 -8.80 -21.95
C LEU A 36 -2.80 -7.89 -23.12
N ASP A 37 -1.96 -6.93 -23.50
CA ASP A 37 -2.20 -6.03 -24.63
C ASP A 37 -2.33 -6.81 -25.95
N VAL A 38 -1.44 -7.78 -26.17
CA VAL A 38 -1.55 -8.71 -27.30
C VAL A 38 -2.85 -9.50 -27.23
N ALA A 39 -3.21 -10.04 -26.06
CA ALA A 39 -4.45 -10.79 -25.89
C ALA A 39 -5.70 -9.93 -26.17
N ILE A 40 -5.73 -8.67 -25.74
CA ILE A 40 -6.81 -7.73 -26.04
C ILE A 40 -6.93 -7.54 -27.55
N LYS A 41 -5.81 -7.32 -28.25
CA LYS A 41 -5.77 -7.15 -29.71
C LYS A 41 -6.19 -8.39 -30.50
N VAL A 42 -6.03 -9.59 -29.94
CA VAL A 42 -6.57 -10.82 -30.54
C VAL A 42 -8.11 -10.83 -30.55
N PHE A 43 -8.75 -10.26 -29.52
CA PHE A 43 -10.22 -10.18 -29.45
C PHE A 43 -10.79 -8.94 -30.17
N ASP A 44 -10.07 -7.82 -30.12
CA ASP A 44 -10.43 -6.57 -30.80
C ASP A 44 -9.18 -5.89 -31.38
N PRO A 45 -8.86 -6.15 -32.67
CA PRO A 45 -7.66 -5.60 -33.31
C PRO A 45 -7.62 -4.07 -33.39
N GLU A 46 -8.78 -3.41 -33.45
CA GLU A 46 -8.89 -1.96 -33.58
C GLU A 46 -8.95 -1.25 -32.23
N PHE A 47 -9.03 -1.99 -31.11
CA PHE A 47 -9.08 -1.43 -29.77
C PHE A 47 -7.88 -0.50 -29.49
N ASN A 48 -8.13 0.71 -29.01
CA ASN A 48 -7.07 1.63 -28.61
C ASN A 48 -6.62 1.33 -27.17
N LEU A 49 -5.43 0.74 -27.00
CA LEU A 49 -4.91 0.38 -25.68
C LEU A 49 -4.68 1.62 -24.79
N ASP A 50 -4.42 2.79 -25.38
CA ASP A 50 -4.25 4.05 -24.64
C ASP A 50 -5.54 4.51 -23.92
N ASP A 51 -6.70 3.96 -24.28
CA ASP A 51 -7.97 4.24 -23.59
C ASP A 51 -8.04 3.54 -22.21
N ILE A 52 -7.17 2.57 -21.95
CA ILE A 52 -7.10 1.87 -20.67
C ILE A 52 -6.38 2.74 -19.66
N ARG A 53 -7.15 3.40 -18.80
CA ARG A 53 -6.57 4.22 -17.73
C ARG A 53 -5.93 3.37 -16.62
N ASP A 54 -4.69 3.72 -16.28
CA ASP A 54 -3.99 3.14 -15.13
C ASP A 54 -4.80 3.26 -13.84
N LYS A 55 -4.94 2.12 -13.15
CA LYS A 55 -5.47 2.11 -11.79
C LYS A 55 -4.41 2.66 -10.87
N ARG A 56 -4.79 3.64 -10.04
CA ARG A 56 -3.91 4.15 -8.98
C ARG A 56 -3.40 2.99 -8.12
N TYR A 57 -2.07 2.84 -8.05
CA TYR A 57 -1.47 1.89 -7.14
C TYR A 57 -1.87 2.24 -5.70
N LYS A 58 -2.56 1.31 -5.04
CA LYS A 58 -2.79 1.35 -3.60
C LYS A 58 -1.92 0.25 -3.00
N LYS A 59 -0.96 0.63 -2.15
CA LYS A 59 -0.24 -0.34 -1.31
C LYS A 59 -1.32 -1.19 -0.63
N ARG A 60 -1.30 -2.51 -0.86
CA ARG A 60 -2.21 -3.41 -0.14
C ARG A 60 -1.88 -3.28 1.33
N SER A 61 -2.66 -2.46 2.02
CA SER A 61 -2.62 -2.41 3.47
C SER A 61 -3.22 -3.75 3.91
N HIS A 62 -2.37 -4.70 4.29
CA HIS A 62 -2.78 -5.86 5.08
C HIS A 62 -3.19 -5.47 6.51
N ILE A 63 -3.36 -4.17 6.76
CA ILE A 63 -3.92 -3.66 7.99
C ILE A 63 -5.32 -4.26 8.09
N PHE A 64 -6.27 -3.88 7.24
CA PHE A 64 -7.65 -4.38 7.35
C PHE A 64 -7.96 -5.55 6.43
N MET A 65 -8.59 -6.59 6.99
CA MET A 65 -9.28 -7.61 6.23
C MET A 65 -10.49 -7.02 5.51
N HIS A 66 -11.03 -7.76 4.54
CA HIS A 66 -12.20 -7.34 3.78
C HIS A 66 -13.37 -6.96 4.70
N GLY A 67 -13.90 -5.74 4.57
CA GLY A 67 -14.99 -5.21 5.39
C GLY A 67 -14.64 -4.86 6.84
N GLU A 68 -13.42 -5.16 7.30
CA GLU A 68 -13.04 -5.00 8.71
C GLU A 68 -12.96 -3.52 9.12
N ALA A 69 -12.43 -2.65 8.25
CA ALA A 69 -12.28 -1.21 8.50
C ALA A 69 -13.63 -0.55 8.83
N ASN A 70 -14.64 -0.75 7.98
CA ASN A 70 -15.99 -0.23 8.18
C ASN A 70 -16.61 -0.78 9.47
N ARG A 71 -16.43 -2.07 9.75
CA ARG A 71 -16.98 -2.68 10.97
C ARG A 71 -16.37 -2.09 12.23
N LEU A 72 -15.04 -1.93 12.26
CA LEU A 72 -14.31 -1.31 13.36
C LEU A 72 -14.71 0.16 13.57
N CYS A 73 -14.84 0.93 12.49
CA CYS A 73 -15.28 2.32 12.54
C CYS A 73 -16.68 2.43 13.16
N LEU A 74 -17.64 1.63 12.68
CA LEU A 74 -18.99 1.59 13.25
C LEU A 74 -18.99 1.13 14.71
N ASP A 75 -18.14 0.17 15.08
CA ASP A 75 -18.02 -0.28 16.47
C ASP A 75 -17.44 0.80 17.39
N VAL A 76 -16.51 1.63 16.90
CA VAL A 76 -16.01 2.80 17.64
C VAL A 76 -17.13 3.82 17.82
N LEU A 77 -17.83 4.17 16.73
CA LEU A 77 -18.93 5.14 16.77
C LEU A 77 -20.07 4.70 17.69
N ARG A 78 -20.49 3.43 17.63
CA ARG A 78 -21.57 2.88 18.47
C ARG A 78 -21.24 2.88 19.97
N ARG A 79 -19.97 2.76 20.32
CA ARG A 79 -19.52 2.73 21.73
C ARG A 79 -19.16 4.11 22.25
N SER A 80 -19.10 5.12 21.38
CA SER A 80 -18.82 6.48 21.79
C SER A 80 -20.02 7.10 22.50
N SER A 81 -19.78 7.71 23.65
CA SER A 81 -20.78 8.50 24.38
C SER A 81 -20.89 9.94 23.88
N SER A 82 -19.98 10.37 22.99
CA SER A 82 -19.92 11.73 22.44
C SER A 82 -19.60 11.73 20.95
N PRO A 83 -19.85 12.83 20.23
CA PRO A 83 -19.34 13.01 18.87
C PRO A 83 -17.82 12.84 18.83
N LEU A 84 -17.31 12.14 17.82
CA LEU A 84 -15.88 11.93 17.58
C LEU A 84 -15.48 12.60 16.27
N THR A 85 -14.30 13.21 16.26
CA THR A 85 -13.62 13.70 15.06
C THR A 85 -12.99 12.53 14.28
N MET A 86 -12.70 12.76 13.00
CA MET A 86 -12.03 11.75 12.16
C MET A 86 -10.71 11.26 12.77
N LYS A 87 -9.91 12.16 13.35
CA LYS A 87 -8.65 11.82 14.02
C LYS A 87 -8.84 10.91 15.22
N GLU A 88 -9.86 11.18 16.04
CA GLU A 88 -10.17 10.36 17.22
C GLU A 88 -10.65 8.96 16.78
N ILE A 89 -11.46 8.87 15.73
CA ILE A 89 -11.90 7.59 15.17
C ILE A 89 -10.70 6.78 14.67
N VAL A 90 -9.80 7.40 13.89
CA VAL A 90 -8.56 6.77 13.40
C VAL A 90 -7.73 6.23 14.56
N GLN A 91 -7.50 7.05 15.60
CA GLN A 91 -6.73 6.64 16.77
C GLN A 91 -7.37 5.47 17.52
N GLU A 92 -8.68 5.48 17.73
CA GLU A 92 -9.39 4.39 18.40
C GLU A 92 -9.38 3.09 17.59
N VAL A 93 -9.51 3.18 16.26
CA VAL A 93 -9.34 2.03 15.36
C VAL A 93 -7.91 1.48 15.41
N MET A 94 -6.90 2.36 15.40
CA MET A 94 -5.49 1.98 15.53
C MET A 94 -5.18 1.29 16.86
N LYS A 95 -5.70 1.83 17.97
CA LYS A 95 -5.56 1.22 19.32
C LYS A 95 -6.18 -0.16 19.39
N LYS A 96 -7.40 -0.35 18.89
CA LYS A 96 -8.08 -1.66 18.83
C LYS A 96 -7.26 -2.69 18.06
N LYS A 97 -6.52 -2.24 17.05
CA LYS A 97 -5.67 -3.05 16.19
C LYS A 97 -4.23 -3.19 16.68
N LYS A 98 -3.89 -2.58 17.82
CA LYS A 98 -2.54 -2.55 18.41
C LYS A 98 -1.49 -1.97 17.45
N LEU A 99 -1.87 -0.97 16.67
CA LEU A 99 -0.98 -0.24 15.77
C LEU A 99 -0.37 0.96 16.50
N ASN A 100 0.81 1.39 16.06
CA ASN A 100 1.45 2.59 16.57
C ASN A 100 0.70 3.84 16.07
N TYR A 101 -0.14 4.44 16.91
CA TYR A 101 -0.91 5.65 16.60
C TYR A 101 -0.11 6.95 16.72
N GLU A 102 1.18 6.88 17.09
CA GLU A 102 2.10 8.02 17.09
C GLU A 102 2.85 8.16 15.75
N ASP A 103 2.81 7.12 14.91
CA ASP A 103 3.34 7.17 13.55
C ASP A 103 2.41 7.98 12.64
N LEU A 104 2.87 9.18 12.25
CA LEU A 104 2.11 10.14 11.43
C LEU A 104 1.79 9.61 10.03
N ASP A 105 2.71 8.86 9.42
CA ASP A 105 2.52 8.32 8.08
C ASP A 105 1.53 7.15 8.12
N LEU A 106 1.61 6.31 9.15
CA LEU A 106 0.63 5.24 9.36
C LEU A 106 -0.77 5.80 9.64
N THR A 107 -0.85 6.86 10.45
CA THR A 107 -2.12 7.53 10.78
C THR A 107 -2.79 8.09 9.53
N LYS A 108 -2.04 8.81 8.68
CA LYS A 108 -2.55 9.34 7.40
C LYS A 108 -2.99 8.23 6.45
N ASN A 109 -2.25 7.12 6.41
CA ASN A 109 -2.63 5.97 5.60
C ASN A 109 -3.95 5.35 6.06
N ILE A 110 -4.20 5.27 7.38
CA ILE A 110 -5.45 4.73 7.94
C ILE A 110 -6.61 5.72 7.76
N GLU A 111 -6.35 7.01 7.92
CA GLU A 111 -7.34 8.06 7.63
C GLU A 111 -7.81 8.02 6.17
N ALA A 112 -6.93 7.66 5.22
CA ALA A 112 -7.32 7.48 3.81
C ALA A 112 -8.05 6.16 3.52
N ILE A 113 -8.08 5.22 4.47
CA ILE A 113 -8.77 3.92 4.36
C ILE A 113 -10.18 3.97 4.98
N LEU A 114 -10.35 4.72 6.08
CA LEU A 114 -11.63 4.93 6.78
C LEU A 114 -12.53 5.91 6.03
#